data_AF-A0A849U165-F1
#
_entry.id   AF-A0A849U165-F1
#
_cell.length_a   1.000
_cell.length_b   1.000
_cell.length_c   1.000
_cell.angle_alpha   90.00
_cell.angle_beta   90.00
_cell.angle_gamma   90.00
#
_symmetry.space_group_name_H-M   'P 1'
#
loop_
_entity.id
_entity.type
_entity.pdbx_description
1 polymer ?
#
loop_
_entity_poly.entity_id
_entity_poly.type
_entity_poly.pdbx_seq_one_letter_code
_entity_poly.pdbx_strand_id
1 'polypeptide(L)' 'PDPDALDMMLKLVPGVVENGLFLGIAERVILAGPKGVREIEAPELPDFDD' A
#
# COMPACT_ATOMS: atom_id res chain seq x y z
N PRO A 1 5.18 9.92 8.44
CA PRO A 1 4.14 10.25 7.45
C PRO A 1 3.04 9.21 7.57
N ASP A 2 1.77 9.60 7.46
CA ASP A 2 0.61 8.72 7.62
C ASP A 2 -0.04 8.50 6.24
N PRO A 3 0.16 7.32 5.61
CA PRO A 3 -0.34 7.06 4.27
C PRO A 3 -1.87 6.96 4.23
N ASP A 4 -2.51 6.49 5.30
CA ASP A 4 -3.96 6.38 5.42
C ASP A 4 -4.59 7.78 5.50
N ALA A 5 -4.02 8.65 6.32
CA ALA A 5 -4.44 10.06 6.35
C ALA A 5 -4.27 10.75 5.00
N LEU A 6 -3.18 10.46 4.28
CA LEU A 6 -2.93 11.02 2.95
C LEU A 6 -3.94 10.50 1.91
N ASP A 7 -4.25 9.20 1.91
CA ASP A 7 -5.26 8.59 1.03
C ASP A 7 -6.62 9.26 1.22
N MET A 8 -7.06 9.41 2.47
CA MET A 8 -8.31 10.11 2.80
C MET A 8 -8.30 11.56 2.29
N MET A 9 -7.20 12.29 2.50
CA MET A 9 -7.11 13.69 2.08
C MET A 9 -7.13 13.85 0.55
N LEU A 10 -6.48 12.97 -0.20
CA LEU A 10 -6.43 13.03 -1.67
C LEU A 10 -7.82 12.81 -2.27
N LYS A 11 -8.63 11.91 -1.71
CA LYS A 11 -10.01 11.64 -2.14
C LYS A 11 -10.96 12.84 -1.97
N LEU A 12 -10.62 13.80 -1.10
CA LEU A 12 -11.41 15.02 -0.88
C LEU A 12 -11.14 16.13 -1.89
N VAL A 13 -10.11 16.01 -2.73
CA VAL A 13 -9.75 17.04 -3.70
C VAL A 13 -10.72 17.00 -4.90
N PRO A 14 -11.43 18.09 -5.24
CA PRO A 14 -12.35 18.11 -6.37
C PRO A 14 -11.66 17.73 -7.68
N GLY A 15 -12.25 16.77 -8.40
CA GLY A 15 -11.70 16.26 -9.66
C GLY A 15 -10.70 15.10 -9.50
N VAL A 16 -10.31 14.75 -8.27
CA VAL A 16 -9.63 13.47 -8.02
C VAL A 16 -10.64 12.35 -8.07
N VAL A 17 -10.36 11.36 -8.92
CA VAL A 17 -11.20 10.16 -9.06
C VAL A 17 -10.67 9.05 -8.16
N GLU A 18 -9.36 8.84 -8.17
CA GLU A 18 -8.65 7.87 -7.35
C GLU A 18 -7.18 8.30 -7.24
N ASN A 19 -6.44 7.72 -6.30
CA ASN A 19 -5.01 7.92 -6.15
C ASN A 19 -4.22 6.60 -6.26
N GLY A 20 -2.89 6.70 -6.33
CA GLY A 20 -1.99 5.55 -6.52
C GLY A 20 -1.56 4.85 -5.23
N LEU A 21 -2.19 5.11 -4.09
CA LEU A 21 -1.85 4.49 -2.80
C LEU A 21 -2.54 3.12 -2.70
N PHE A 22 -1.76 2.08 -2.97
CA PHE A 22 -2.19 0.70 -2.83
C PHE A 22 -1.88 0.19 -1.42
N LEU A 23 -2.65 0.65 -0.43
CA LEU A 23 -2.46 0.33 0.98
C LEU A 23 -3.13 -1.01 1.32
N GLY A 24 -2.44 -1.88 2.06
CA GLY A 24 -3.00 -3.13 2.60
C GLY A 24 -3.33 -4.24 1.58
N ILE A 25 -3.11 -4.03 0.28
CA ILE A 25 -3.50 -5.03 -0.74
C ILE A 25 -2.37 -5.93 -1.24
N ALA A 26 -1.12 -5.57 -0.97
CA ALA A 26 0.03 -6.33 -1.46
C ALA A 26 0.35 -7.45 -0.47
N GLU A 27 0.07 -8.69 -0.84
CA GLU A 27 0.37 -9.88 -0.02
C GLU A 27 1.84 -10.29 -0.12
N ARG A 28 2.48 -10.05 -1.29
CA ARG A 28 3.86 -10.44 -1.56
C ARG A 28 4.56 -9.45 -2.49
N VAL A 29 5.87 -9.26 -2.29
CA VAL A 29 6.75 -8.47 -3.15
C VAL A 29 7.89 -9.32 -3.70
N ILE A 30 8.05 -9.34 -5.04
CA ILE A 30 9.23 -9.90 -5.73
C ILE A 30 10.18 -8.73 -6.03
N LEU A 31 11.31 -8.65 -5.33
CA LEU A 31 12.28 -7.56 -5.46
C LEU A 31 13.55 -8.03 -6.19
N ALA A 32 13.77 -7.53 -7.41
CA ALA A 32 14.99 -7.74 -8.18
C ALA A 32 15.98 -6.58 -8.00
N GLY A 33 17.27 -6.89 -7.85
CA GLY A 33 18.35 -5.90 -7.83
C GLY A 33 19.72 -6.51 -8.16
N PRO A 34 20.81 -5.73 -8.10
CA PRO A 34 22.16 -6.20 -8.46
C PRO A 34 22.66 -7.41 -7.65
N LYS A 35 22.03 -7.71 -6.51
CA LYS A 35 22.34 -8.85 -5.64
C LYS A 35 21.44 -10.08 -5.90
N GLY A 36 20.58 -10.03 -6.91
CA GLY A 36 19.61 -11.09 -7.23
C GLY A 36 18.17 -10.70 -6.90
N VAL A 37 17.30 -11.71 -6.83
CA VAL A 37 15.87 -11.59 -6.55
C VAL A 37 15.57 -12.09 -5.14
N ARG A 38 14.69 -11.41 -4.42
CA ARG A 38 14.14 -11.88 -3.15
C ARG A 38 12.63 -11.70 -3.07
N GLU A 39 11.97 -12.58 -2.34
CA GLU A 39 10.54 -12.49 -2.02
C GLU A 39 10.36 -11.95 -0.60
N ILE A 40 9.34 -11.12 -0.40
CA ILE A 40 8.96 -10.54 0.90
C ILE A 40 7.45 -10.76 1.04
N GLU A 41 7.02 -11.46 2.09
CA GLU A 41 5.61 -11.59 2.45
C GLU A 41 5.15 -10.37 3.26
N ALA A 42 3.89 -10.00 3.12
CA ALA A 42 3.26 -8.98 3.94
C ALA A 42 3.27 -9.42 5.42
N PRO A 43 3.40 -8.47 6.37
CA PRO A 43 3.13 -8.78 7.76
C PRO A 43 1.66 -9.20 7.93
N GLU A 44 1.38 -10.10 8.86
CA GLU A 44 0.00 -10.36 9.28
C GLU A 44 -0.61 -9.04 9.78
N LEU A 45 -1.57 -8.51 9.03
CA LEU A 45 -2.37 -7.39 9.48
C LEU A 45 -3.54 -7.97 10.29
N PRO A 46 -3.95 -7.33 11.40
CA PRO A 46 -5.19 -7.69 12.06
C PRO A 46 -6.34 -7.54 11.05
N ASP A 47 -7.30 -8.46 11.11
CA ASP A 47 -8.53 -8.37 10.30
C ASP A 47 -9.19 -7.01 10.61
N PHE A 48 -9.40 -6.19 9.59
CA PHE A 48 -10.02 -4.86 9.73
C PHE A 48 -11.55 -4.93 9.99
N ASP A 49 -12.07 -6.13 10.25
CA ASP A 49 -13.48 -6.43 10.51
C ASP A 49 -13.84 -6.47 12.01
N ASP A 50 -12.90 -6.15 12.92
CA ASP A 50 -13.11 -6.00 14.37
C ASP A 50 -13.45 -4.55 14.81
#